data_AF-A0A2P5LU68-F1
#
_entry.id   AF-A0A2P5LU68-F1
#
_cell.length_a   1.000
_cell.length_b   1.000
_cell.length_c   1.000
_cell.angle_alpha   90.00
_cell.angle_beta   90.00
_cell.angle_gamma   90.00
#
_symmetry.space_group_name_H-M   'P 1'
#
loop_
_entity.id
_entity.type
_entity.pdbx_description
1 polymer ?
#
loop_
_entity_poly.entity_id
_entity_poly.type
_entity_poly.pdbx_seq_one_letter_code
_entity_poly.pdbx_strand_id
1 'polypeptide(L)' 'MSLIGHFTRTRNGYVGRVRTLGLDAELVLVPAEHSDAENAPDYRIHLGSDADGPEIGAGWKRTGEKAGD' A
#
# COMPACT_ATOMS: atom_id res chain seq x y z
N MET A 1 3.50 8.72 -20.42
CA MET A 1 3.42 8.61 -18.95
C MET A 1 3.79 7.18 -18.59
N SER A 2 4.79 6.97 -17.74
CA SER A 2 5.25 5.62 -17.34
C SER A 2 4.45 5.15 -16.14
N LEU A 3 3.63 4.11 -16.31
CA LEU A 3 2.94 3.44 -15.21
C LEU A 3 3.91 2.44 -14.57
N ILE A 4 4.34 2.71 -13.34
CA ILE A 4 5.28 1.85 -12.59
C ILE A 4 4.58 0.82 -11.71
N GLY A 5 3.25 0.79 -11.72
CA GLY A 5 2.47 -0.19 -10.98
C GLY A 5 0.96 0.04 -11.11
N HIS A 6 0.19 -1.00 -10.83
CA HIS A 6 -1.26 -0.95 -10.84
C HIS A 6 -1.81 -1.66 -9.61
N PHE A 7 -2.77 -1.02 -8.95
CA PHE A 7 -3.42 -1.54 -7.75
C PHE A 7 -4.93 -1.56 -7.93
N THR A 8 -5.55 -2.63 -7.44
CA THR A 8 -6.99 -2.81 -7.41
C THR A 8 -7.45 -2.71 -5.97
N ARG A 9 -8.46 -1.87 -5.72
CA ARG A 9 -9.10 -1.76 -4.41
C ARG A 9 -9.81 -3.07 -4.07
N THR A 10 -9.57 -3.57 -2.87
CA THR A 10 -10.25 -4.75 -2.31
C THR A 10 -11.25 -4.29 -1.24
N ARG A 11 -11.91 -5.24 -0.56
CA ARG A 11 -12.82 -4.92 0.56
C ARG A 11 -12.08 -4.19 1.68
N ASN A 12 -10.85 -4.60 1.96
CA ASN A 12 -10.09 -4.16 3.13
C ASN A 12 -8.68 -3.69 2.71
N GLY A 13 -8.54 -2.93 1.62
CA GLY A 13 -7.23 -2.42 1.20
C GLY A 13 -7.03 -2.41 -0.31
N TYR A 14 -5.80 -2.72 -0.74
CA TYR A 14 -5.41 -2.74 -2.14
C TYR A 14 -4.47 -3.91 -2.42
N VAL A 15 -4.56 -4.51 -3.60
CA VAL A 15 -3.60 -5.50 -4.10
C VAL A 15 -3.11 -5.08 -5.47
N GLY A 16 -1.84 -5.27 -5.76
CA GLY A 16 -1.28 -4.82 -7.02
C GLY A 16 0.16 -5.21 -7.22
N ARG A 17 0.74 -4.68 -8.28
CA ARG A 17 2.12 -4.95 -8.65
C ARG A 17 2.85 -3.67 -8.95
N VAL A 18 4.07 -3.56 -8.46
CA VAL A 18 5.04 -2.53 -8.85
C VAL A 18 6.05 -3.15 -9.79
N ARG A 19 6.21 -2.54 -10.97
CA ARG A 19 7.17 -2.95 -11.98
C ARG A 19 7.98 -1.76 -12.46
N THR A 20 9.26 -1.78 -12.12
CA THR A 20 10.29 -0.82 -12.53
C THR A 20 11.45 -1.56 -13.18
N LEU A 21 12.56 -0.86 -13.45
CA LEU A 21 13.77 -1.50 -14.01
C LEU A 21 14.39 -2.54 -13.07
N GLY A 22 14.36 -2.29 -11.75
CA GLY A 22 15.05 -3.13 -10.75
C GLY A 22 14.15 -3.81 -9.72
N LEU A 23 12.84 -3.53 -9.75
CA LEU A 23 11.87 -4.08 -8.81
C LEU A 23 10.65 -4.56 -9.59
N ASP A 24 10.30 -5.82 -9.39
CA ASP A 24 9.09 -6.42 -9.94
C ASP A 24 8.42 -7.28 -8.87
N ALA A 25 7.50 -6.67 -8.10
CA ALA A 25 6.96 -7.25 -6.88
C ALA A 25 5.44 -7.06 -6.82
N GLU A 26 4.75 -8.13 -6.42
CA GLU A 26 3.35 -8.06 -6.03
C GLU A 26 3.25 -7.64 -4.57
N LEU A 27 2.34 -6.73 -4.26
CA LEU A 27 2.19 -6.10 -2.97
C LEU A 27 0.70 -6.05 -2.59
N VAL A 28 0.43 -6.26 -1.31
CA VAL A 28 -0.87 -5.95 -0.69
C VAL A 28 -0.70 -4.83 0.33
N LEU A 29 -1.64 -3.89 0.35
CA LEU A 29 -1.77 -2.84 1.34
C LEU A 29 -2.98 -3.19 2.20
N VAL A 30 -2.77 -3.46 3.48
CA VAL A 30 -3.82 -3.76 4.46
C VAL A 30 -3.94 -2.64 5.48
N PRO A 31 -5.14 -2.25 5.94
CA PRO A 31 -5.31 -1.27 6.99
C PRO A 31 -4.47 -1.64 8.21
N ALA A 32 -3.72 -0.68 8.70
CA ALA A 32 -3.03 -0.86 9.97
C ALA A 32 -4.05 -0.91 11.11
N GLU A 33 -3.70 -1.58 12.20
CA GLU A 33 -4.47 -1.50 13.44
C GLU A 33 -4.52 -0.06 13.93
N HIS A 34 -5.69 0.33 14.45
CA HIS A 34 -5.87 1.67 14.98
C HIS A 34 -4.92 1.90 16.17
N SER A 35 -4.27 3.06 16.17
CA SER A 35 -3.33 3.47 17.21
C SER A 35 -3.44 4.97 17.43
N ASP A 36 -3.45 5.38 18.69
CA ASP A 36 -3.44 6.79 19.11
C ASP A 36 -2.04 7.43 18.96
N ALA A 37 -1.05 6.69 18.45
CA ALA A 37 0.28 7.22 18.21
C ALA A 37 0.25 8.30 17.14
N GLU A 38 0.93 9.41 17.42
CA GLU A 38 1.11 10.49 16.44
C GLU A 38 1.83 9.93 15.19
N ASN A 39 1.24 10.13 14.01
CA ASN A 39 1.71 9.60 12.73
C ASN A 39 1.66 8.07 12.58
N ALA A 40 0.75 7.39 13.28
CA ALA A 40 0.44 5.98 13.01
C ALA A 40 0.13 5.76 11.51
N PRO A 41 0.61 4.65 10.90
CA PRO A 41 0.32 4.37 9.50
C PRO A 41 -1.16 4.06 9.28
N ASP A 42 -1.65 4.35 8.08
CA ASP A 42 -2.99 3.92 7.64
C ASP A 42 -2.97 2.50 7.08
N TYR A 43 -1.84 2.09 6.50
CA TYR A 43 -1.67 0.78 5.88
C TYR A 43 -0.33 0.13 6.26
N ARG A 44 -0.34 -1.19 6.39
CA ARG A 44 0.84 -2.05 6.32
C ARG A 44 0.96 -2.65 4.92
N ILE A 45 2.18 -2.83 4.45
CA ILE A 45 2.48 -3.32 3.10
C ILE A 45 3.15 -4.69 3.23
N HIS A 46 2.56 -5.70 2.60
CA HIS A 46 3.13 -7.05 2.57
C HIS A 46 3.55 -7.43 1.15
N LEU A 47 4.61 -8.22 1.05
CA LEU A 47 5.07 -8.79 -0.21
C LEU A 47 4.22 -10.01 -0.57
N GLY A 48 3.58 -9.97 -1.74
CA GLY A 48 2.72 -11.03 -2.24
C GLY A 48 1.32 -10.54 -2.60
N SER A 49 0.45 -11.49 -2.90
CA SER A 49 -0.96 -11.29 -3.26
C SER A 49 -1.89 -11.10 -2.06
N ASP A 50 -1.41 -11.42 -0.86
CA ASP A 50 -2.16 -11.48 0.38
C ASP A 50 -1.31 -11.04 1.58
N ALA A 51 -1.95 -10.94 2.73
CA ALA A 51 -1.36 -10.42 3.95
C ALA A 51 -0.51 -11.44 4.73
N ASP A 52 -0.39 -12.68 4.22
CA ASP A 52 0.40 -13.73 4.87
C ASP A 52 1.89 -13.61 4.53
N GLY A 53 2.21 -12.81 3.50
CA GLY A 53 3.56 -12.45 3.14
C GLY A 53 4.28 -11.56 4.17
N PRO A 54 5.61 -11.43 4.08
CA PRO A 54 6.37 -10.60 5.01
C PRO A 54 5.97 -9.13 4.88
N GLU A 55 5.83 -8.45 6.02
CA GLU A 55 5.65 -6.99 6.03
C GLU A 55 6.94 -6.32 5.55
N ILE A 56 6.82 -5.47 4.53
CA ILE A 56 7.94 -4.77 3.90
C ILE A 56 7.84 -3.25 4.02
N GLY A 57 6.77 -2.71 4.61
CA GLY A 57 6.61 -1.27 4.75
C GLY A 57 5.26 -0.83 5.31
N ALA A 58 5.08 0.49 5.30
CA ALA A 58 3.88 1.16 5.79
C ALA A 58 3.48 2.30 4.84
N GLY A 59 2.20 2.67 4.87
CA GLY A 59 1.61 3.71 4.02
C GLY A 59 0.71 4.65 4.81
N TRP A 60 0.71 5.93 4.41
CA TRP A 60 -0.12 6.98 4.98
C TRP A 60 -0.98 7.59 3.88
N LYS A 61 -2.27 7.77 4.17
CA LYS A 61 -3.15 8.57 3.34
C LYS A 61 -2.74 10.02 3.53
N ARG A 62 -2.31 10.67 2.43
CA ARG A 62 -2.14 12.12 2.47
C ARG A 62 -3.53 12.75 2.46
N THR A 63 -3.88 13.45 3.53
CA THR A 63 -5.03 14.36 3.56
C THR A 63 -4.54 15.76 3.23
N GLY A 64 -5.06 16.37 2.16
CA GLY A 64 -4.78 17.75 1.78
C GLY A 64 -5.50 18.15 0.49
N GLU A 65 -5.61 19.44 0.20
CA GLU A 65 -6.37 19.99 -0.96
C GLU A 65 -5.97 19.43 -2.34
N LYS A 66 -4.77 18.83 -2.43
CA LYS A 66 -4.21 18.23 -3.66
C LYS A 66 -4.16 16.69 -3.63
N ALA A 67 -4.64 16.07 -2.56
CA ALA A 67 -4.82 14.62 -2.55
C ALA A 67 -6.02 14.30 -3.45
N GLY A 68 -5.83 13.45 -4.46
CA GLY A 68 -6.93 13.01 -5.32
C GLY A 68 -7.96 12.20 -4.53
N ASP A 69 -9.22 12.29 -4.95
CA ASP A 69 -10.33 11.46 -4.45
C ASP A 69 -10.10 9.96 -4.69
#